data_AF-A0A9X6MGG6-F1
#
_entry.id   AF-A0A9X6MGG6-F1
#
_cell.length_a   1.000
_cell.length_b   1.000
_cell.length_c   1.000
_cell.angle_alpha   90.00
_cell.angle_beta   90.00
_cell.angle_gamma   90.00
#
_symmetry.space_group_name_H-M   'P 1'
#
loop_
_entity.id
_entity.type
_entity.pdbx_description
1 polymer ?
#
loop_
_entity_poly.entity_id
_entity_poly.type
_entity_poly.pdbx_seq_one_letter_code
_entity_poly.pdbx_strand_id
1 'polypeptide(L)'
;MLYTLYSKVKFSNEELNIIHNYMANSIHSTVRHPINLETLSTIQLISLEKKMKLFLELLPNIYKDMKNEAAKNNNNTFVMIDDCFVVAFTYTHQQIKEDIQKRFELTHNKAAQC
;
A
#
# COMPACT_ATOMS: atom_id res chain seq x y z
N MET A 1 13.46 -9.44 2.19
CA MET A 1 13.95 -8.20 1.55
C MET A 1 12.83 -7.18 1.32
N LEU A 2 11.65 -7.52 0.76
CA LEU A 2 10.43 -6.67 0.93
C LEU A 2 9.85 -6.71 2.37
N TYR A 3 10.02 -7.84 3.06
CA TYR A 3 9.61 -8.02 4.46
C TYR A 3 10.22 -6.99 5.43
N THR A 4 11.43 -6.49 5.15
CA THR A 4 12.11 -5.49 6.00
C THR A 4 11.52 -4.08 5.83
N LEU A 5 11.00 -3.79 4.64
CA LEU A 5 10.29 -2.53 4.33
C LEU A 5 8.93 -2.50 5.02
N TYR A 6 8.17 -3.59 4.90
CA TYR A 6 6.85 -3.69 5.50
C TYR A 6 6.87 -3.93 7.01
N SER A 7 7.96 -4.45 7.59
CA SER A 7 8.08 -4.66 9.04
C SER A 7 8.22 -3.35 9.84
N LYS A 8 8.72 -2.27 9.23
CA LYS A 8 8.83 -0.95 9.88
C LYS A 8 7.46 -0.33 10.16
N VAL A 9 6.46 -0.63 9.32
CA VAL A 9 5.06 -0.16 9.47
C VAL A 9 4.11 -1.30 9.89
N LYS A 10 4.63 -2.53 9.98
CA LYS A 10 3.91 -3.76 10.40
C LYS A 10 2.63 -3.99 9.58
N PHE A 11 2.76 -4.06 8.26
CA PHE A 11 1.66 -4.52 7.42
C PHE A 11 1.38 -6.00 7.68
N SER A 12 0.11 -6.37 7.82
CA SER A 12 -0.32 -7.77 7.87
C SER A 12 -0.30 -8.38 6.46
N ASN A 13 -0.29 -9.71 6.39
CA ASN A 13 -0.38 -10.40 5.09
C ASN A 13 -1.68 -10.06 4.34
N GLU A 14 -2.77 -9.82 5.07
CA GLU A 14 -4.04 -9.37 4.49
C GLU A 14 -3.92 -7.96 3.90
N GLU A 15 -3.32 -7.03 4.64
CA GLU A 15 -3.08 -5.66 4.16
C GLU A 15 -2.20 -5.65 2.90
N LEU A 16 -1.14 -6.46 2.88
CA LEU A 16 -0.29 -6.61 1.69
C LEU A 16 -1.04 -7.22 0.51
N ASN A 17 -1.93 -8.18 0.77
CA ASN A 17 -2.76 -8.76 -0.28
C ASN A 17 -3.73 -7.73 -0.87
N ILE A 18 -4.33 -6.86 -0.03
CA ILE A 18 -5.17 -5.75 -0.49
C ILE A 18 -4.36 -4.79 -1.37
N ILE A 19 -3.18 -4.35 -0.92
CA ILE A 19 -2.31 -3.45 -1.69
C ILE A 19 -1.96 -4.06 -3.04
N HIS A 20 -1.54 -5.33 -3.07
CA HIS A 20 -1.21 -6.01 -4.32
C HIS A 20 -2.40 -6.15 -5.27
N ASN A 21 -3.62 -6.29 -4.76
CA ASN A 21 -4.83 -6.33 -5.58
C ASN A 21 -5.14 -4.97 -6.22
N TYR A 22 -5.02 -3.88 -5.47
CA TYR A 22 -5.13 -2.53 -6.04
C TYR A 22 -4.05 -2.27 -7.08
N MET A 23 -2.79 -2.62 -6.76
CA MET A 23 -1.69 -2.51 -7.72
C MET A 23 -1.99 -3.29 -8.99
N ALA A 24 -2.35 -4.57 -8.89
CA ALA A 24 -2.62 -5.39 -10.07
C ALA A 24 -3.79 -4.89 -10.93
N ASN A 25 -4.85 -4.36 -10.32
CA ASN A 25 -5.93 -3.69 -11.04
C ASN A 25 -5.45 -2.47 -11.83
N SER A 26 -4.35 -1.83 -11.42
CA SER A 26 -3.74 -0.70 -12.16
C SER A 26 -2.76 -1.10 -13.27
N ILE A 27 -2.19 -2.32 -13.23
CA ILE A 27 -1.12 -2.77 -14.15
C ILE A 27 -1.47 -4.03 -14.98
N HIS A 28 -2.74 -4.45 -15.00
CA HIS A 28 -3.18 -5.71 -15.65
C HIS A 28 -2.34 -6.93 -15.22
N SER A 29 -1.90 -6.97 -13.96
CA SER A 29 -1.04 -8.03 -13.43
C SER A 29 -1.86 -9.17 -12.84
N THR A 30 -1.37 -10.41 -12.91
CA THR A 30 -2.05 -11.58 -12.35
C THR A 30 -1.78 -11.68 -10.83
N VAL A 31 -2.78 -11.33 -10.02
CA VAL A 31 -2.78 -11.65 -8.59
C VAL A 31 -3.03 -13.14 -8.43
N ARG A 32 -2.20 -13.85 -7.64
CA ARG A 32 -2.40 -15.29 -7.37
C ARG A 32 -3.69 -15.59 -6.60
N HIS A 33 -4.18 -14.63 -5.81
CA HIS A 33 -5.43 -14.72 -5.03
C HIS A 33 -6.17 -13.37 -5.10
N PRO A 34 -6.91 -13.11 -6.20
CA PRO A 34 -7.65 -11.87 -6.33
C PRO A 34 -8.73 -11.79 -5.24
N ILE A 35 -8.81 -10.66 -4.54
CA ILE A 35 -9.88 -10.39 -3.59
C ILE A 35 -10.87 -9.42 -4.22
N ASN A 36 -12.15 -9.56 -3.89
CA ASN A 36 -13.16 -8.59 -4.33
C ASN A 36 -13.02 -7.31 -3.50
N LEU A 37 -12.40 -6.27 -4.06
CA LEU A 37 -12.18 -4.99 -3.39
C LEU A 37 -13.48 -4.33 -2.91
N GLU A 38 -14.61 -4.54 -3.61
CA GLU A 38 -15.91 -3.96 -3.23
C GLU A 38 -16.44 -4.52 -1.91
N THR A 39 -16.02 -5.74 -1.54
CA THR A 39 -16.46 -6.40 -0.30
C THR A 39 -15.68 -5.98 0.94
N LEU A 40 -14.55 -5.28 0.78
CA LEU A 40 -13.76 -4.77 1.89
C LEU A 40 -14.58 -3.75 2.70
N SER A 41 -14.46 -3.75 4.02
CA SER A 41 -15.12 -2.72 4.82
C SER A 41 -14.42 -1.37 4.65
N THR A 42 -15.20 -0.28 4.66
CA THR A 42 -14.64 1.09 4.59
C THR A 42 -13.67 1.37 5.75
N ILE A 43 -13.92 0.80 6.94
CA ILE A 43 -13.03 0.95 8.10
C ILE A 43 -11.66 0.31 7.86
N GLN A 44 -11.64 -0.90 7.27
CA GLN A 44 -10.38 -1.56 6.90
C GLN A 44 -9.60 -0.70 5.89
N LEU A 45 -10.27 -0.14 4.89
CA LEU A 45 -9.62 0.73 3.89
C LEU A 45 -9.05 2.01 4.52
N ILE A 46 -9.77 2.65 5.44
CA ILE A 46 -9.29 3.83 6.17
C ILE A 46 -8.05 3.50 7.01
N SER A 47 -8.04 2.36 7.69
CA SER A 47 -6.88 1.91 8.46
C SER A 47 -5.67 1.66 7.57
N LEU A 48 -5.90 1.01 6.41
CA LEU A 48 -4.87 0.73 5.42
C LEU A 48 -4.29 2.02 4.81
N GLU A 49 -5.15 2.95 4.41
CA GLU A 49 -4.76 4.26 3.85
C GLU A 49 -3.80 5.00 4.78
N LYS A 50 -4.11 5.05 6.08
CA LYS A 50 -3.25 5.70 7.09
C LYS A 50 -1.89 5.03 7.20
N LYS A 51 -1.84 3.69 7.20
CA LYS A 51 -0.58 2.95 7.23
C LYS A 51 0.25 3.19 5.97
N MET A 52 -0.39 3.19 4.80
CA MET A 52 0.28 3.48 3.53
C MET A 52 0.85 4.89 3.51
N LYS A 53 0.11 5.88 3.99
CA LYS A 53 0.60 7.26 4.15
C LYS A 53 1.84 7.31 5.04
N LEU A 54 1.77 6.70 6.23
CA LEU A 54 2.90 6.65 7.15
C LEU A 54 4.13 5.97 6.51
N PHE A 55 3.91 4.90 5.74
CA PHE A 55 4.99 4.24 5.01
C PHE A 55 5.66 5.17 4.00
N LEU A 56 4.89 5.91 3.20
CA LEU A 56 5.43 6.90 2.25
C LEU A 56 6.23 8.01 2.95
N GLU A 57 5.76 8.48 4.11
CA GLU A 57 6.46 9.48 4.93
C GLU A 57 7.80 8.95 5.49
N LEU A 58 7.84 7.69 5.88
CA LEU A 58 9.04 7.04 6.43
C LEU A 58 10.01 6.55 5.35
N LEU A 59 9.55 6.44 4.10
CA LEU A 59 10.30 5.85 2.99
C LEU A 59 11.70 6.44 2.80
N PRO A 60 11.92 7.78 2.86
CA PRO A 60 13.26 8.36 2.71
C PRO A 60 14.23 7.91 3.81
N ASN A 61 13.73 7.80 5.06
CA ASN A 61 14.52 7.35 6.19
C ASN A 61 14.83 5.85 6.09
N ILE A 62 13.84 5.04 5.70
CA ILE A 62 14.01 3.60 5.47
C ILE A 62 15.07 3.37 4.38
N TYR A 63 15.00 4.12 3.28
CA TYR A 63 15.99 4.03 2.19
C TYR A 63 17.40 4.39 2.67
N LYS A 64 17.54 5.47 3.44
CA LYS A 64 18.82 5.89 4.02
C LYS A 64 19.40 4.82 4.96
N ASP A 65 18.58 4.26 5.84
CA ASP A 65 18.98 3.20 6.76
C ASP A 65 19.45 1.95 6.00
N MET A 66 18.67 1.50 5.01
CA MET A 66 19.01 0.34 4.21
C MET A 66 20.29 0.55 3.38
N LYS A 67 20.50 1.75 2.82
CA LYS A 67 21.72 2.10 2.09
C LYS A 67 22.96 2.04 3.00
N ASN A 68 22.82 2.54 4.24
CA ASN A 68 23.89 2.50 5.23
C ASN A 68 24.21 1.07 5.69
N GLU A 69 23.20 0.20 5.83
CA GLU A 69 23.39 -1.21 6.17
C GLU A 69 24.08 -1.99 5.04
N ALA A 70 23.71 -1.73 3.77
CA ALA A 70 24.37 -2.34 2.61
C ALA A 70 25.83 -1.90 2.50
N ALA A 71 26.13 -0.62 2.73
CA ALA A 71 27.49 -0.11 2.73
C ALA A 71 28.39 -0.74 3.82
N LYS A 72 27.79 -1.22 4.92
CA LYS A 72 28.52 -1.90 6.01
C LYS A 72 28.75 -3.40 5.76
N ASN A 73 27.97 -4.02 4.86
CA ASN A 73 28.00 -5.45 4.61
C ASN A 73 28.16 -5.73 3.10
N ASN A 74 29.41 -5.87 2.63
CA ASN A 74 29.80 -6.09 1.23
C ASN A 74 29.15 -7.31 0.53
N ASN A 75 28.48 -8.20 1.27
CA ASN A 75 27.84 -9.43 0.75
C ASN A 75 26.31 -9.38 0.74
N ASN A 76 25.66 -8.27 1.12
CA ASN A 76 24.21 -8.20 1.11
C ASN A 76 23.66 -7.70 -0.23
N THR A 77 22.85 -8.51 -0.88
CA THR A 77 21.98 -8.08 -1.99
C THR A 77 21.11 -6.93 -1.50
N PHE A 78 21.25 -5.76 -2.11
CA PHE A 78 20.43 -4.60 -1.82
C PHE A 78 19.22 -4.59 -2.75
N VAL A 79 18.02 -4.75 -2.20
CA VAL A 79 16.79 -4.43 -2.96
C VAL A 79 16.66 -2.91 -2.95
N MET A 80 16.97 -2.31 -4.10
CA MET A 80 16.60 -0.93 -4.39
C MET A 80 15.08 -0.85 -4.32
N ILE A 81 14.58 0.07 -3.50
CA ILE A 81 13.27 0.67 -3.78
C ILE A 81 13.50 1.50 -5.03
N ASP A 82 13.06 1.01 -6.19
CA ASP A 82 13.16 1.78 -7.42
C ASP A 82 12.04 2.84 -7.47
N ASP A 83 12.24 3.88 -8.27
CA ASP A 83 11.26 4.95 -8.44
C ASP A 83 9.91 4.38 -8.94
N CYS A 84 9.95 3.29 -9.70
CA CYS A 84 8.77 2.57 -10.17
C CYS A 84 7.91 2.06 -9.02
N PHE A 85 8.51 1.47 -7.98
CA PHE A 85 7.80 1.03 -6.78
C PHE A 85 7.19 2.23 -6.06
N VAL A 86 7.93 3.33 -5.87
CA VAL A 86 7.42 4.51 -5.18
C VAL A 86 6.22 5.10 -5.90
N VAL A 87 6.31 5.22 -7.23
CA VAL A 87 5.22 5.69 -8.09
C VAL A 87 4.01 4.77 -7.99
N ALA A 88 4.20 3.45 -8.16
CA ALA A 88 3.12 2.48 -8.09
C ALA A 88 2.44 2.45 -6.71
N PHE A 89 3.22 2.53 -5.63
CA PHE A 89 2.70 2.55 -4.26
C PHE A 89 1.93 3.84 -3.97
N THR A 90 2.45 4.98 -4.40
CA THR A 90 1.78 6.29 -4.26
C THR A 90 0.47 6.32 -5.04
N TYR A 91 0.47 5.78 -6.26
CA TYR A 91 -0.74 5.65 -7.06
C TYR A 91 -1.77 4.74 -6.39
N THR A 92 -1.33 3.61 -5.83
CA THR A 92 -2.20 2.68 -5.09
C THR A 92 -2.82 3.33 -3.86
N HIS A 93 -2.04 4.12 -3.11
CA HIS A 93 -2.54 4.90 -1.97
C HIS A 93 -3.64 5.88 -2.39
N GLN A 94 -3.45 6.58 -3.52
CA GLN A 94 -4.43 7.49 -4.07
C GLN A 94 -5.72 6.76 -4.51
N GLN A 95 -5.62 5.59 -5.16
CA GLN A 95 -6.79 4.80 -5.53
C GLN A 95 -7.61 4.36 -4.32
N ILE A 96 -6.96 3.90 -3.25
CA ILE A 96 -7.65 3.51 -2.00
C ILE A 96 -8.36 4.73 -1.39
N LYS A 97 -7.71 5.89 -1.39
CA LYS A 97 -8.31 7.14 -0.91
C LYS A 97 -9.56 7.54 -1.70
N GLU A 98 -9.52 7.44 -3.02
CA GLU A 98 -10.67 7.70 -3.89
C GLU A 98 -11.81 6.71 -3.66
N ASP A 99 -11.49 5.42 -3.45
CA ASP A 99 -12.51 4.40 -3.17
C ASP A 99 -13.21 4.66 -1.83
N ILE A 100 -12.46 5.06 -0.80
CA ILE A 100 -13.03 5.49 0.49
C ILE A 100 -14.00 6.67 0.30
N GLN A 101 -13.60 7.68 -0.48
CA GLN A 101 -14.45 8.85 -0.76
C GLN A 101 -15.76 8.45 -1.47
N LYS A 102 -15.67 7.63 -2.53
CA LYS A 102 -16.85 7.11 -3.25
C LYS A 102 -17.80 6.37 -2.32
N ARG A 103 -17.28 5.54 -1.41
CA ARG A 103 -18.11 4.81 -0.44
C ARG A 103 -18.83 5.74 0.53
N PHE A 104 -18.19 6.82 0.96
CA PHE A 104 -18.84 7.84 1.79
C PHE A 104 -19.95 8.57 1.05
N GLU A 105 -19.70 8.99 -0.20
CA GLU A 105 -20.70 9.65 -1.05
C GLU A 105 -21.91 8.75 -1.29
N LEU A 106 -21.70 7.47 -1.62
CA LEU A 106 -22.78 6.49 -1.80
C LEU A 106 -23.60 6.28 -0.53
N THR A 107 -22.95 6.28 0.64
CA THR A 107 -23.64 6.13 1.94
C THR A 107 -24.46 7.38 2.27
N HIS A 108 -23.92 8.57 2.02
CA HIS A 108 -24.62 9.84 2.24
C HIS A 108 -25.80 10.01 1.28
N ASN A 109 -25.65 9.65 0.01
CA ASN A 109 -26.72 9.74 -0.98
C ASN A 109 -27.88 8.79 -0.66
N LYS A 110 -27.59 7.59 -0.13
CA LYS A 110 -28.62 6.66 0.36
C LYS A 110 -29.34 7.20 1.60
N ALA A 111 -28.61 7.83 2.52
CA ALA A 111 -29.21 8.42 3.71
C ALA A 111 -30.08 9.65 3.40
N ALA A 112 -29.79 10.39 2.33
CA ALA A 112 -30.56 11.56 1.88
C ALA A 112 -31.81 11.20 1.05
N GLN A 113 -31.99 9.92 0.68
CA GLN A 113 -33.15 9.41 -0.07
C GLN A 113 -34.20 8.72 0.81
N CYS A 114 -33.96 8.65 2.13
CA CYS A 114 -34.88 8.14 3.14
C CYS A 114 -35.52 9.29 3.93
#